data_AF-A0A4T0A8H5-F1
#
_entry.id   AF-A0A4T0A8H5-F1
#
_cell.length_a   1.000
_cell.length_b   1.000
_cell.length_c   1.000
_cell.angle_alpha   90.00
_cell.angle_beta   90.00
_cell.angle_gamma   90.00
#
_symmetry.space_group_name_H-M   'P 1'
#
loop_
_entity.id
_entity.type
_entity.pdbx_description
1 polymer ?
#
loop_
_entity_poly.entity_id
_entity_poly.type
_entity_poly.pdbx_seq_one_letter_code
_entity_poly.pdbx_strand_id
1 'polypeptide(L)'
;MSTPNLPDPRLDGRVLAYDPEAIKTALSTYYYALSKLPYIEASDIVFPPAGGWPNITATNFAPLRKNETVIALLKHLPYLRNPGLPKGYAIAFETFPLDYSAAPFTEPLDVGAAEGLSPDQYEDEDEKIKSWVVPLTMSQDQYSGCWWLLDTTDGTVTEWAHNDSMEPEVDYEDYDPRAWRNVCGETRLL
;
A
#
# COMPACT_ATOMS: atom_id res chain seq x y z
N MET A 1 -0.82 -24.65 2.94
CA MET A 1 -1.66 -24.69 1.72
C MET A 1 -2.46 -23.39 1.74
N SER A 2 -2.30 -22.51 0.74
CA SER A 2 -3.08 -21.27 0.69
C SER A 2 -4.54 -21.64 0.47
N THR A 3 -5.43 -21.10 1.28
CA THR A 3 -6.87 -21.21 1.05
C THR A 3 -7.17 -20.60 -0.32
N PRO A 4 -7.89 -21.29 -1.22
CA PRO A 4 -8.23 -20.71 -2.52
C PRO A 4 -9.08 -19.45 -2.32
N ASN A 5 -8.79 -18.41 -3.09
CA ASN A 5 -9.54 -17.16 -3.02
C ASN A 5 -11.00 -17.40 -3.41
N LEU A 6 -11.90 -16.79 -2.64
CA LEU A 6 -13.34 -16.82 -2.90
C LEU A 6 -13.68 -15.79 -4.00
N PRO A 7 -14.78 -15.99 -4.75
CA PRO A 7 -15.35 -14.95 -5.61
C PRO A 7 -15.48 -13.62 -4.86
N ASP A 8 -15.11 -12.51 -5.51
CA ASP A 8 -15.27 -11.17 -4.93
C ASP A 8 -16.58 -10.54 -5.42
N PRO A 9 -17.60 -10.37 -4.56
CA PRO A 9 -18.88 -9.80 -4.96
C PRO A 9 -18.77 -8.33 -5.41
N ARG A 10 -17.72 -7.61 -5.02
CA ARG A 10 -17.48 -6.22 -5.44
C ARG A 10 -16.91 -6.12 -6.86
N LEU A 11 -16.43 -7.24 -7.40
CA LEU A 11 -15.75 -7.30 -8.70
C LEU A 11 -16.41 -8.36 -9.58
N ASP A 12 -17.74 -8.28 -9.68
CA ASP A 12 -18.59 -9.14 -10.52
C ASP A 12 -18.43 -10.65 -10.26
N GLY A 13 -18.13 -11.03 -9.02
CA GLY A 13 -17.93 -12.43 -8.64
C GLY A 13 -16.64 -13.05 -9.20
N ARG A 14 -15.67 -12.24 -9.62
CA ARG A 14 -14.38 -12.73 -10.12
C ARG A 14 -13.58 -13.35 -8.98
N VAL A 15 -12.92 -14.48 -9.26
CA VAL A 15 -11.87 -15.01 -8.39
C VAL A 15 -10.58 -14.32 -8.78
N LEU A 16 -10.08 -13.50 -7.87
CA LEU A 16 -8.83 -12.77 -8.06
C LEU A 16 -7.65 -13.54 -7.49
N ALA A 17 -6.46 -13.23 -8.00
CA ALA A 17 -5.23 -13.80 -7.52
C ALA A 17 -4.16 -12.71 -7.48
N TYR A 18 -3.36 -12.73 -6.43
CA TYR A 18 -2.18 -11.90 -6.33
C TYR A 18 -1.19 -12.19 -7.46
N ASP A 19 -0.83 -11.14 -8.21
CA ASP A 19 0.20 -11.16 -9.24
C ASP A 19 1.22 -10.01 -8.99
N PRO A 20 2.41 -10.32 -8.45
CA PRO A 20 3.42 -9.30 -8.18
C PRO A 20 3.95 -8.61 -9.44
N GLU A 21 3.99 -9.28 -10.59
CA GLU A 21 4.47 -8.68 -11.84
C GLU A 21 3.46 -7.67 -12.39
N ALA A 22 2.17 -7.99 -12.31
CA ALA A 22 1.10 -7.07 -12.66
C ALA A 22 1.15 -5.81 -11.79
N ILE A 23 1.28 -5.95 -10.47
CA ILE A 23 1.36 -4.83 -9.52
C ILE A 23 2.57 -3.94 -9.82
N LYS A 24 3.76 -4.53 -10.02
CA LYS A 24 4.98 -3.79 -10.39
C LYS A 24 4.81 -3.02 -11.69
N THR A 25 4.17 -3.65 -12.68
CA THR A 25 3.90 -3.04 -13.99
C THR A 25 2.91 -1.89 -13.89
N ALA A 26 1.82 -2.06 -13.13
CA ALA A 26 0.79 -1.05 -12.91
C ALA A 26 1.39 0.20 -12.23
N LEU A 27 2.13 0.02 -11.14
CA LEU A 27 2.78 1.13 -10.43
C LEU A 27 3.84 1.84 -11.30
N SER A 28 4.67 1.07 -12.03
CA SER A 28 5.65 1.65 -12.95
C SER A 28 4.98 2.49 -14.04
N THR A 29 3.89 1.97 -14.62
CA THR A 29 3.13 2.64 -15.67
C THR A 29 2.48 3.91 -15.13
N TYR A 30 1.89 3.84 -13.93
CA TYR A 30 1.24 4.97 -13.28
C TYR A 30 2.23 6.10 -12.98
N TYR A 31 3.35 5.80 -12.30
CA TYR A 31 4.38 6.81 -12.02
C TYR A 31 4.96 7.39 -13.32
N TYR A 32 5.22 6.56 -14.33
CA TYR A 32 5.70 7.05 -15.61
C TYR A 32 4.70 7.98 -16.30
N ALA A 33 3.40 7.67 -16.25
CA ALA A 33 2.36 8.55 -16.78
C ALA A 33 2.33 9.89 -16.04
N LEU A 34 2.45 9.87 -14.71
CA LEU A 34 2.54 11.08 -13.89
C LEU A 34 3.75 11.95 -14.25
N SER A 35 4.91 11.36 -14.58
CA SER A 35 6.09 12.12 -15.02
C SER A 35 5.95 12.81 -16.38
N LYS A 36 4.84 12.56 -17.11
CA LYS A 36 4.52 13.30 -18.34
C LYS A 36 3.79 14.60 -18.07
N LEU A 37 3.36 14.83 -16.82
CA LEU A 37 2.79 16.08 -16.35
C LEU A 37 3.90 16.98 -15.78
N PRO A 38 3.71 18.31 -15.76
CA PRO A 38 4.77 19.28 -15.41
C PRO A 38 5.12 19.33 -13.90
N TYR A 39 4.71 18.34 -13.11
CA TYR A 39 4.84 18.34 -11.65
C TYR A 39 5.85 17.32 -11.13
N ILE A 40 5.91 16.11 -11.72
CA ILE A 40 6.77 15.02 -11.27
C ILE A 40 7.92 14.85 -12.25
N GLU A 41 9.14 14.88 -11.74
CA GLU A 41 10.33 14.66 -12.56
C GLU A 41 10.55 13.16 -12.78
N ALA A 42 10.84 12.77 -14.03
CA ALA A 42 11.08 11.37 -14.36
C ALA A 42 12.31 10.78 -13.62
N SER A 43 13.26 11.62 -13.21
CA SER A 43 14.44 11.21 -12.43
C SER A 43 14.13 10.80 -11.00
N ASP A 44 12.96 11.17 -10.49
CA ASP A 44 12.54 10.83 -9.13
C ASP A 44 11.78 9.52 -9.05
N ILE A 45 11.41 8.94 -10.19
CA ILE A 45 10.95 7.57 -10.27
C ILE A 45 12.15 6.65 -10.22
N VAL A 46 12.23 5.82 -9.19
CA VAL A 46 13.35 4.90 -8.99
C VAL A 46 12.92 3.46 -9.00
N PHE A 47 13.79 2.65 -9.58
CA PHE A 47 13.57 1.23 -9.79
C PHE A 47 14.52 0.42 -8.91
N PRO A 48 14.06 -0.73 -8.40
CA PRO A 48 14.88 -1.58 -7.57
C PRO A 48 16.09 -2.12 -8.36
N PRO A 49 17.24 -2.31 -7.71
CA PRO A 49 18.33 -3.12 -8.25
C PRO A 49 17.85 -4.56 -8.56
N ALA A 50 18.66 -5.32 -9.31
CA ALA A 50 18.31 -6.71 -9.68
C ALA A 50 18.01 -7.61 -8.46
N GLY A 51 18.69 -7.39 -7.34
CA GLY A 51 18.44 -8.10 -6.07
C GLY A 51 17.36 -7.49 -5.18
N GLY A 52 16.69 -6.43 -5.63
CA GLY A 52 15.76 -5.63 -4.85
C GLY A 52 16.42 -4.54 -4.00
N TRP A 53 15.61 -3.76 -3.30
CA TRP A 53 16.08 -2.73 -2.38
C TRP A 53 16.81 -3.34 -1.17
N PRO A 54 18.03 -2.87 -0.85
CA PRO A 54 18.88 -3.51 0.16
C PRO A 54 18.39 -3.33 1.60
N ASN A 55 17.70 -2.22 1.91
CA ASN A 55 17.16 -1.94 3.24
C ASN A 55 15.88 -2.74 3.56
N ILE A 56 15.19 -3.26 2.53
CA ILE A 56 13.95 -3.99 2.68
C ILE A 56 14.27 -5.47 2.93
N THR A 57 14.47 -5.80 4.20
CA THR A 57 14.79 -7.15 4.68
C THR A 57 13.80 -7.59 5.75
N ALA A 58 13.61 -8.90 5.93
CA ALA A 58 12.77 -9.44 6.99
C ALA A 58 13.18 -8.94 8.38
N THR A 59 14.48 -8.75 8.62
CA THR A 59 15.01 -8.24 9.89
C THR A 59 14.72 -6.76 10.08
N ASN A 60 15.01 -5.92 9.08
CA ASN A 60 14.80 -4.47 9.21
C ASN A 60 13.30 -4.12 9.27
N PHE A 61 12.46 -4.85 8.53
CA PHE A 61 11.02 -4.61 8.45
C PHE A 61 10.19 -5.42 9.47
N ALA A 62 10.83 -6.25 10.30
CA ALA A 62 10.14 -7.03 11.35
C ALA A 62 9.20 -6.17 12.23
N PRO A 63 9.56 -4.93 12.64
CA PRO A 63 8.67 -4.10 13.44
C PRO A 63 7.36 -3.71 12.75
N LEU A 64 7.30 -3.72 11.41
CA LEU A 64 6.07 -3.44 10.65
C LEU A 64 5.07 -4.60 10.67
N ARG A 65 5.47 -5.77 11.19
CA ARG A 65 4.65 -7.00 11.34
C ARG A 65 3.96 -7.45 10.05
N LYS A 66 4.58 -7.16 8.91
CA LYS A 66 4.12 -7.63 7.59
C LYS A 66 4.66 -9.03 7.30
N ASN A 67 3.91 -9.79 6.51
CA ASN A 67 4.30 -11.14 6.13
C ASN A 67 5.39 -11.14 5.04
N GLU A 68 5.95 -12.33 4.78
CA GLU A 68 7.03 -12.49 3.79
C GLU A 68 6.61 -12.08 2.37
N THR A 69 5.33 -12.30 2.00
CA THR A 69 4.80 -11.92 0.67
C THR A 69 4.84 -10.40 0.47
N VAL A 70 4.40 -9.63 1.46
CA VAL A 70 4.46 -8.15 1.44
C VAL A 70 5.91 -7.68 1.39
N ILE A 71 6.79 -8.22 2.24
CA ILE A 71 8.20 -7.81 2.28
C ILE A 71 8.89 -8.12 0.94
N ALA A 72 8.62 -9.29 0.35
CA ALA A 72 9.12 -9.66 -0.97
C ALA A 72 8.60 -8.72 -2.06
N LEU A 73 7.33 -8.30 -2.01
CA LEU A 73 6.77 -7.34 -2.96
C LEU A 73 7.45 -5.97 -2.85
N LEU A 74 7.44 -5.37 -1.65
CA LEU A 74 8.01 -4.03 -1.40
C LEU A 74 9.47 -3.95 -1.87
N LYS A 75 10.23 -5.00 -1.61
CA LYS A 75 11.63 -5.12 -2.04
C LYS A 75 11.83 -4.93 -3.56
N HIS A 76 10.79 -5.15 -4.37
CA HIS A 76 10.83 -5.08 -5.83
C HIS A 76 9.87 -4.07 -6.45
N LEU A 77 9.22 -3.19 -5.67
CA LEU A 77 8.40 -2.12 -6.23
C LEU A 77 9.26 -0.95 -6.74
N PRO A 78 8.82 -0.25 -7.81
CA PRO A 78 9.30 1.09 -8.08
C PRO A 78 8.78 2.05 -7.00
N TYR A 79 9.52 3.12 -6.73
CA TYR A 79 9.08 4.17 -5.81
C TYR A 79 9.20 5.54 -6.48
N LEU A 80 8.31 6.46 -6.11
CA LEU A 80 8.45 7.87 -6.41
C LEU A 80 9.13 8.52 -5.21
N ARG A 81 10.33 9.06 -5.41
CA ARG A 81 11.08 9.74 -4.36
C ARG A 81 10.38 11.02 -3.94
N ASN A 82 10.71 11.44 -2.72
CA ASN A 82 10.21 12.66 -2.10
C ASN A 82 11.34 13.71 -1.94
N PRO A 83 11.98 14.19 -3.03
CA PRO A 83 13.10 15.13 -2.88
C PRO A 83 12.61 16.52 -2.46
N GLY A 84 13.21 17.07 -1.40
CA GLY A 84 13.07 18.49 -1.04
C GLY A 84 11.69 18.91 -0.52
N LEU A 85 10.75 17.98 -0.35
CA LEU A 85 9.41 18.24 0.18
C LEU A 85 9.14 17.29 1.38
N PRO A 86 8.55 17.77 2.49
CA PRO A 86 8.32 16.95 3.68
C PRO A 86 7.56 15.63 3.42
N LYS A 87 6.64 15.64 2.44
CA LYS A 87 5.82 14.49 2.04
C LYS A 87 6.00 14.07 0.57
N GLY A 88 6.85 14.76 -0.18
CA GLY A 88 7.05 14.52 -1.60
C GLY A 88 5.93 15.00 -2.52
N TYR A 89 5.78 14.30 -3.63
CA TYR A 89 4.81 14.64 -4.68
C TYR A 89 3.41 14.18 -4.32
N ALA A 90 2.45 15.11 -4.32
CA ALA A 90 1.04 14.75 -4.26
C ALA A 90 0.60 14.12 -5.59
N ILE A 91 0.13 12.87 -5.55
CA ILE A 91 -0.34 12.13 -6.74
C ILE A 91 -1.87 12.19 -6.90
N ALA A 92 -2.57 12.63 -5.86
CA ALA A 92 -3.96 13.04 -5.86
C ALA A 92 -4.15 14.12 -4.77
N PHE A 93 -5.39 14.59 -4.55
CA PHE A 93 -5.68 15.57 -3.50
C PHE A 93 -5.15 15.06 -2.16
N GLU A 94 -4.14 15.76 -1.61
CA GLU A 94 -3.53 15.49 -0.30
C GLU A 94 -3.04 14.04 -0.10
N THR A 95 -2.73 13.34 -1.19
CA THR A 95 -2.34 11.94 -1.22
C THR A 95 -0.93 11.78 -1.76
N PHE A 96 -0.05 11.14 -0.99
CA PHE A 96 1.38 11.07 -1.28
C PHE A 96 1.86 9.61 -1.31
N PRO A 97 2.70 9.20 -2.26
CA PRO A 97 3.22 7.83 -2.30
C PRO A 97 4.21 7.57 -1.16
N LEU A 98 4.19 6.34 -0.64
CA LEU A 98 5.17 5.86 0.32
C LEU A 98 6.39 5.27 -0.39
N ASP A 99 7.57 5.77 -0.04
CA ASP A 99 8.85 5.25 -0.50
C ASP A 99 9.51 4.39 0.59
N TYR A 100 9.29 3.07 0.53
CA TYR A 100 9.89 2.13 1.47
C TYR A 100 11.40 1.89 1.23
N SER A 101 11.97 2.44 0.16
CA SER A 101 13.42 2.34 -0.11
C SER A 101 14.25 3.43 0.58
N ALA A 102 13.59 4.42 1.18
CA ALA A 102 14.21 5.59 1.79
C ALA A 102 13.77 5.77 3.25
N ALA A 103 14.26 6.84 3.91
CA ALA A 103 13.84 7.18 5.26
C ALA A 103 12.31 7.42 5.32
N PRO A 104 11.62 6.98 6.39
CA PRO A 104 12.16 6.41 7.64
C PRO A 104 12.48 4.90 7.61
N PHE A 105 12.32 4.24 6.46
CA PHE A 105 12.48 2.79 6.30
C PHE A 105 13.93 2.32 6.08
N THR A 106 14.91 3.16 6.39
CA THR A 106 16.34 2.80 6.34
C THR A 106 16.69 1.77 7.41
N GLU A 107 17.91 1.22 7.37
CA GLU A 107 18.41 0.34 8.44
C GLU A 107 19.30 1.14 9.40
N PRO A 108 19.02 1.16 10.72
CA PRO A 108 17.85 0.55 11.38
C PRO A 108 16.56 1.33 11.11
N LEU A 109 15.44 0.61 11.06
CA LEU A 109 14.10 1.18 10.89
C LEU A 109 13.77 2.14 12.04
N ASP A 110 13.38 3.36 11.72
CA ASP A 110 12.80 4.28 12.69
C ASP A 110 11.33 3.91 12.90
N VAL A 111 11.07 3.09 13.92
CA VAL A 111 9.74 2.55 14.22
C VAL A 111 8.74 3.67 14.53
N GLY A 112 9.15 4.71 15.27
CA GLY A 112 8.24 5.80 15.63
C GLY A 112 7.84 6.63 14.41
N ALA A 113 8.80 6.90 13.52
CA ALA A 113 8.49 7.57 12.25
C ALA A 113 7.67 6.68 11.31
N ALA A 114 7.92 5.37 11.26
CA ALA A 114 7.16 4.43 10.44
C ALA A 114 5.72 4.22 10.94
N GLU A 115 5.49 4.19 12.26
CA GLU A 115 4.14 4.13 12.85
C GLU A 115 3.30 5.35 12.44
N GLY A 116 3.91 6.54 12.40
CA GLY A 116 3.25 7.75 11.89
C GLY A 116 2.90 7.72 10.39
N LEU A 117 3.37 6.71 9.65
CA LEU A 117 3.08 6.45 8.24
C LEU A 117 2.10 5.26 8.06
N SER A 118 1.29 4.98 9.08
CA SER A 118 0.23 3.97 9.03
C SER A 118 -1.13 4.61 9.33
N PRO A 119 -2.20 4.27 8.59
CA PRO A 119 -3.54 4.83 8.85
C PRO A 119 -4.18 4.28 10.14
N ASP A 120 -3.72 3.13 10.61
CA ASP A 120 -4.22 2.42 11.78
C ASP A 120 -3.38 2.67 13.05
N GLN A 121 -2.57 3.74 13.07
CA GLN A 121 -1.60 3.98 14.14
C GLN A 121 -2.23 4.13 15.54
N TYR A 122 -3.52 4.51 15.59
CA TYR A 122 -4.28 4.69 16.83
C TYR A 122 -5.29 3.58 17.10
N GLU A 123 -5.36 2.57 16.22
CA GLU A 123 -6.30 1.46 16.35
C GLU A 123 -5.77 0.39 17.30
N ASP A 124 -6.70 -0.36 17.89
CA ASP A 124 -6.35 -1.51 18.72
C ASP A 124 -5.68 -2.62 17.88
N GLU A 125 -4.88 -3.47 18.51
CA GLU A 125 -4.06 -4.47 17.81
C GLU A 125 -4.88 -5.43 16.91
N ASP A 126 -6.13 -5.72 17.28
CA ASP A 126 -7.04 -6.58 16.50
C ASP A 126 -7.65 -5.84 15.29
N GLU A 127 -7.69 -4.51 15.33
CA GLU A 127 -8.24 -3.61 14.30
C GLU A 127 -7.16 -3.12 13.32
N LYS A 128 -5.89 -3.28 13.69
CA LYS A 128 -4.76 -2.99 12.79
C LYS A 128 -4.85 -3.71 11.45
N ILE A 129 -4.29 -3.05 10.44
CA ILE A 129 -4.10 -3.52 9.09
C ILE A 129 -3.38 -4.86 9.13
N LYS A 130 -4.00 -5.84 8.47
CA LYS A 130 -3.53 -7.22 8.45
C LYS A 130 -2.12 -7.33 7.85
N SER A 131 -1.39 -8.38 8.25
CA SER A 131 0.02 -8.55 7.86
C SER A 131 0.24 -8.75 6.35
N TRP A 132 -0.82 -9.08 5.60
CA TRP A 132 -0.83 -9.22 4.14
C TRP A 132 -1.27 -7.96 3.39
N VAL A 133 -1.58 -6.88 4.11
CA VAL A 133 -2.05 -5.60 3.55
C VAL A 133 -1.02 -4.50 3.83
N VAL A 134 -0.75 -3.65 2.85
CA VAL A 134 0.27 -2.59 2.96
C VAL A 134 -0.19 -1.28 2.34
N PRO A 135 0.04 -0.12 2.98
CA PRO A 135 -0.25 1.17 2.36
C PRO A 135 0.74 1.48 1.23
N LEU A 136 0.23 1.91 0.09
CA LEU A 136 1.01 2.43 -1.05
C LEU A 136 1.14 3.95 -1.00
N THR A 137 0.21 4.61 -0.30
CA THR A 137 0.17 6.05 -0.12
C THR A 137 -0.03 6.40 1.35
N MET A 138 0.19 7.66 1.68
CA MET A 138 -0.17 8.30 2.94
C MET A 138 -0.99 9.56 2.68
N SER A 139 -1.78 9.95 3.66
CA SER A 139 -2.56 11.19 3.63
C SER A 139 -1.79 12.38 4.21
N GLN A 140 -2.29 13.60 4.03
CA GLN A 140 -1.65 14.85 4.48
C GLN A 140 -1.59 14.98 6.00
N ASP A 141 -2.54 14.44 6.73
CA ASP A 141 -2.62 14.61 8.18
C ASP A 141 -3.37 13.47 8.87
N GLN A 142 -3.38 12.29 8.26
CA GLN A 142 -4.17 11.11 8.67
C GLN A 142 -5.66 11.20 8.33
N TYR A 143 -6.18 12.40 8.05
CA TYR A 143 -7.60 12.63 7.73
C TYR A 143 -7.85 13.06 6.30
N SER A 144 -6.92 13.83 5.72
CA SER A 144 -7.14 14.51 4.44
C SER A 144 -6.26 13.90 3.34
N GLY A 145 -6.90 13.41 2.28
CA GLY A 145 -6.30 12.55 1.26
C GLY A 145 -6.57 11.06 1.50
N CYS A 146 -6.06 10.21 0.62
CA CYS A 146 -6.43 8.79 0.56
C CYS A 146 -5.27 7.88 0.95
N TRP A 147 -5.53 6.87 1.77
CA TRP A 147 -4.63 5.73 1.94
C TRP A 147 -5.04 4.61 0.99
N TRP A 148 -4.15 4.24 0.09
CA TRP A 148 -4.36 3.13 -0.84
C TRP A 148 -3.74 1.87 -0.25
N LEU A 149 -4.56 0.94 0.22
CA LEU A 149 -4.12 -0.29 0.86
C LEU A 149 -4.12 -1.44 -0.14
N LEU A 150 -2.92 -1.93 -0.46
CA LEU A 150 -2.73 -3.08 -1.33
C LEU A 150 -2.84 -4.38 -0.52
N ASP A 151 -3.71 -5.27 -0.97
CA ASP A 151 -3.86 -6.62 -0.42
C ASP A 151 -3.10 -7.65 -1.26
N THR A 152 -2.17 -8.36 -0.64
CA THR A 152 -1.36 -9.39 -1.31
C THR A 152 -2.01 -10.78 -1.37
N THR A 153 -3.26 -10.92 -0.93
CA THR A 153 -4.05 -12.15 -1.12
C THR A 153 -4.71 -12.17 -2.50
N ASP A 154 -5.19 -11.04 -2.98
CA ASP A 154 -5.96 -10.92 -4.23
C ASP A 154 -5.44 -9.85 -5.21
N GLY A 155 -4.47 -9.01 -4.80
CA GLY A 155 -3.84 -7.99 -5.65
C GLY A 155 -4.68 -6.72 -5.83
N THR A 156 -5.73 -6.54 -5.03
CA THR A 156 -6.57 -5.33 -5.08
C THR A 156 -6.03 -4.19 -4.23
N VAL A 157 -6.44 -2.97 -4.58
CA VAL A 157 -6.19 -1.77 -3.78
C VAL A 157 -7.52 -1.25 -3.23
N THR A 158 -7.59 -1.07 -1.92
CA THR A 158 -8.77 -0.54 -1.22
C THR A 158 -8.42 0.80 -0.60
N GLU A 159 -9.29 1.79 -0.75
CA GLU A 159 -9.16 3.06 -0.03
C GLU A 159 -9.52 2.88 1.44
N TRP A 160 -8.63 3.27 2.36
CA TRP A 160 -8.99 3.37 3.77
C TRP A 160 -9.83 4.63 3.98
N ALA A 161 -11.07 4.45 4.42
CA ALA A 161 -11.94 5.56 4.77
C ALA A 161 -11.99 5.69 6.29
N HIS A 162 -11.41 6.76 6.83
CA HIS A 162 -11.54 7.09 8.25
C HIS A 162 -12.83 7.89 8.55
N ASN A 163 -13.68 8.10 7.54
CA ASN A 163 -14.96 8.80 7.72
C ASN A 163 -16.12 7.82 7.61
N ASP A 164 -17.11 7.98 8.49
CA ASP A 164 -18.42 7.29 8.49
C ASP A 164 -19.27 7.58 7.22
N SER A 165 -18.64 8.10 6.15
CA SER A 165 -19.28 8.57 4.93
C SER A 165 -19.08 7.59 3.76
N MET A 166 -18.22 6.59 3.92
CA MET A 166 -17.95 5.55 2.93
C MET A 166 -18.41 4.22 3.49
N GLU A 167 -19.63 3.85 3.13
CA GLU A 167 -20.16 2.51 3.38
C GLU A 167 -19.56 1.56 2.33
N PRO A 168 -19.14 0.34 2.71
CA PRO A 168 -18.70 -0.65 1.74
C PRO A 168 -19.85 -0.98 0.78
N GLU A 169 -19.54 -1.18 -0.51
CA GLU A 169 -20.56 -1.59 -1.47
C GLU A 169 -21.15 -2.97 -1.15
N VAL A 170 -20.32 -3.85 -0.57
CA VAL A 170 -20.67 -5.20 -0.15
C VAL A 170 -19.81 -5.61 1.04
N ASP A 171 -20.44 -6.19 2.06
CA ASP A 171 -19.76 -6.80 3.20
C ASP A 171 -19.29 -8.23 2.92
N TYR A 172 -18.12 -8.56 3.45
CA TYR A 172 -17.66 -9.92 3.57
C TYR A 172 -18.09 -10.54 4.91
N GLU A 173 -18.18 -11.87 4.91
CA GLU A 173 -18.35 -12.64 6.15
C GLU A 173 -17.10 -12.54 7.05
N ASP A 174 -17.26 -12.55 8.37
CA ASP A 174 -16.17 -12.33 9.34
C ASP A 174 -14.96 -13.27 9.19
N TYR A 175 -15.17 -14.46 8.63
CA TYR A 175 -14.11 -15.46 8.39
C TYR A 175 -13.39 -15.27 7.04
N ASP A 176 -13.88 -14.39 6.18
CA ASP A 176 -13.23 -14.07 4.91
C ASP A 176 -11.99 -13.20 5.19
N PRO A 177 -10.80 -13.55 4.68
CA PRO A 177 -9.58 -12.75 4.87
C PRO A 177 -9.69 -11.32 4.34
N ARG A 178 -10.73 -10.98 3.57
CA ARG A 178 -11.03 -9.66 3.02
C ARG A 178 -11.98 -8.83 3.90
N ALA A 179 -12.53 -9.39 4.98
CA ALA A 179 -13.50 -8.71 5.85
C ALA A 179 -12.97 -7.45 6.55
N TRP A 180 -11.65 -7.28 6.62
CA TRP A 180 -11.05 -6.01 7.04
C TRP A 180 -11.51 -4.82 6.19
N ARG A 181 -12.00 -5.05 4.97
CA ARG A 181 -12.49 -4.01 4.05
C ARG A 181 -13.93 -3.58 4.32
N ASN A 182 -14.66 -4.24 5.22
CA ASN A 182 -16.05 -3.86 5.57
C ASN A 182 -16.12 -2.49 6.25
N VAL A 183 -14.98 -1.94 6.69
CA VAL A 183 -14.87 -0.59 7.27
C VAL A 183 -14.06 0.35 6.37
N CYS A 184 -13.89 -0.02 5.10
CA CYS A 184 -13.10 0.73 4.13
C CYS A 184 -13.97 1.21 2.96
N GLY A 185 -13.39 2.10 2.14
CA GLY A 185 -14.04 2.61 0.94
C GLY A 185 -13.89 1.69 -0.28
N GLU A 186 -13.87 2.32 -1.45
CA GLU A 186 -13.89 1.64 -2.75
C GLU A 186 -12.68 0.72 -2.93
N THR A 187 -12.90 -0.43 -3.58
CA THR A 187 -11.83 -1.36 -3.97
C THR A 187 -11.70 -1.44 -5.48
N ARG A 188 -10.45 -1.39 -5.97
CA ARG A 188 -10.11 -1.36 -7.39
C ARG A 188 -9.03 -2.38 -7.74
N LEU A 189 -9.05 -2.79 -9.01
CA LEU A 189 -7.97 -3.53 -9.64
C LEU A 189 -6.84 -2.58 -10.05
N LEU A 190 -5.60 -3.07 -9.97
CA LEU A 190 -4.41 -2.41 -10.53
C LEU A 190 -4.21 -2.72 -12.01
#